data_AF-A0A238XJP6-F1
#
_entry.id   AF-A0A238XJP6-F1
#
_cell.length_a   1.000
_cell.length_b   1.000
_cell.length_c   1.000
_cell.angle_alpha   90.00
_cell.angle_beta   90.00
_cell.angle_gamma   90.00
#
_symmetry.space_group_name_H-M   'P 1'
#
loop_
_entity.id
_entity.type
_entity.pdbx_description
1 polymer ?
#
loop_
_entity_poly.entity_id
_entity_poly.type
_entity_poly.pdbx_seq_one_letter_code
_entity_poly.pdbx_strand_id
1 'polypeptide(L)'
;MRPDEEPPEWAKRKAREIMAAERTDPEHGDEAADTPADTASEGHLPDEAVEEAERLTRLAREATDPAAARSYRDRRDALVEEYDYTPRLREEDDTLVLYPSEWVEGGTVQLDRVEDTDRAVEVSLSGPGDADRYREVAAYNDAIAAVVAAAVAEAVDGDRSLAEGAGEDAGSLAPVESLADLDPIANADPAVARAHAENARRFATFMSSHYVRPVDEATPATRAEFREEYLPRNGWPTETQLEVVEESLALIADVTADVDVADVTADIDVADVTADIDVDAVVDRDGTPALGDPSDTDGATSPETE
;
A
#
# COMPACT_ATOMS: atom_id res chain seq x y z
N MET A 1 -18.93 24.23 28.89
CA MET A 1 -18.32 23.09 29.59
C MET A 1 -19.20 22.71 30.77
N ARG A 2 -19.78 21.51 30.77
CA ARG A 2 -20.48 20.92 31.92
C ARG A 2 -19.89 19.52 32.18
N PRO A 3 -19.46 19.17 33.40
CA PRO A 3 -18.74 17.93 33.68
C PRO A 3 -19.62 16.87 34.36
N ASP A 4 -20.83 16.63 33.87
CA ASP A 4 -21.77 15.67 34.48
C ASP A 4 -22.68 14.97 33.43
N GLU A 5 -22.15 14.66 32.25
CA GLU A 5 -22.79 13.68 31.36
C GLU A 5 -22.14 12.33 31.60
N GLU A 6 -22.91 11.38 32.14
CA GLU A 6 -22.45 10.01 32.25
C GLU A 6 -22.07 9.48 30.87
N PRO A 7 -20.95 8.74 30.75
CA PRO A 7 -20.50 8.22 29.48
C PRO A 7 -21.57 7.31 28.88
N PRO A 8 -21.79 7.37 27.55
CA PRO A 8 -22.82 6.58 26.89
C PRO A 8 -22.58 5.07 27.10
N GLU A 9 -23.67 4.29 27.13
CA GLU A 9 -23.64 2.86 27.53
C GLU A 9 -22.68 2.00 26.70
N TRP A 10 -22.38 2.41 25.47
CA TRP A 10 -21.38 1.75 24.62
C TRP A 10 -19.94 1.92 25.16
N ALA A 11 -19.61 3.08 25.74
CA ALA A 11 -18.32 3.35 26.37
C ALA A 11 -18.17 2.59 27.70
N LYS A 12 -19.26 2.47 28.48
CA LYS A 12 -19.29 1.63 29.69
C LYS A 12 -19.12 0.13 29.36
N ARG A 13 -19.63 -0.31 28.20
CA ARG A 13 -19.43 -1.69 27.70
C ARG A 13 -17.97 -1.95 27.30
N LYS A 14 -17.36 -1.01 26.56
CA LYS A 14 -15.96 -1.10 26.14
C LYS A 14 -14.98 -1.04 27.32
N ALA A 15 -15.28 -0.23 28.35
CA ALA A 15 -14.50 -0.20 29.58
C ALA A 15 -14.56 -1.52 30.39
N ARG A 16 -15.72 -2.20 30.40
CA ARG A 16 -15.85 -3.53 31.03
C ARG A 16 -15.10 -4.62 30.26
N GLU A 17 -15.05 -4.51 28.94
CA GLU A 17 -14.33 -5.43 28.06
C GLU A 17 -12.81 -5.31 28.25
N ILE A 18 -12.29 -4.08 28.33
CA ILE A 18 -10.87 -3.80 28.62
C ILE A 18 -10.48 -4.30 30.02
N MET A 19 -11.28 -3.99 31.05
CA MET A 19 -11.03 -4.45 32.43
C MET A 19 -11.19 -5.98 32.61
N ALA A 20 -11.89 -6.66 31.71
CA ALA A 20 -11.98 -8.12 31.70
C ALA A 20 -10.78 -8.78 31.01
N ALA A 21 -10.19 -8.10 30.01
CA ALA A 21 -8.95 -8.51 29.36
C ALA A 21 -7.71 -8.31 30.26
N GLU A 22 -7.78 -7.41 31.25
CA GLU A 22 -6.68 -7.07 32.16
C GLU A 22 -6.62 -7.90 33.46
N ARG A 23 -7.50 -8.89 33.66
CA ARG A 23 -7.56 -9.74 34.88
C ARG A 23 -7.07 -11.18 34.71
N THR A 24 -6.18 -11.44 33.76
CA THR A 24 -5.40 -12.68 33.73
C THR A 24 -3.99 -12.39 34.23
N ASP A 25 -3.82 -12.52 35.55
CA ASP A 25 -2.52 -12.50 36.23
C ASP A 25 -1.76 -13.82 35.94
N PRO A 26 -0.41 -13.80 35.84
CA PRO A 26 0.40 -14.89 35.36
C PRO A 26 0.86 -15.81 36.51
N GLU A 27 0.54 -17.10 36.42
CA GLU A 27 1.23 -18.11 37.24
C GLU A 27 2.27 -18.85 36.40
N HIS A 28 3.52 -18.51 36.73
CA HIS A 28 4.74 -19.31 36.68
C HIS A 28 4.59 -20.78 36.27
N GLY A 29 5.09 -21.07 35.07
CA GLY A 29 5.57 -22.39 34.66
C GLY A 29 6.92 -22.19 33.98
N ASP A 30 7.97 -22.22 34.78
CA ASP A 30 9.37 -22.28 34.34
C ASP A 30 9.60 -23.68 33.74
N GLU A 31 9.27 -23.83 32.44
CA GLU A 31 9.83 -24.89 31.61
C GLU A 31 10.57 -24.20 30.48
N ALA A 32 11.88 -24.06 30.68
CA ALA A 32 12.83 -24.01 29.59
C ALA A 32 12.60 -25.25 28.71
N ALA A 33 11.68 -25.13 27.75
CA ALA A 33 11.73 -25.92 26.54
C ALA A 33 12.97 -25.43 25.79
N ASP A 34 14.09 -26.04 26.14
CA ASP A 34 15.15 -26.39 25.22
C ASP A 34 14.45 -27.10 24.04
N THR A 35 13.90 -26.32 23.11
CA THR A 35 13.44 -26.85 21.82
C THR A 35 14.72 -27.34 21.16
N PRO A 36 14.92 -28.66 21.02
CA PRO A 36 16.01 -29.11 20.18
C PRO A 36 15.74 -28.48 18.83
N ALA A 37 16.74 -27.82 18.24
CA ALA A 37 16.75 -27.54 16.82
C ALA A 37 16.21 -28.79 16.14
N ASP A 38 15.01 -28.68 15.57
CA ASP A 38 14.30 -29.83 15.03
C ASP A 38 15.22 -30.39 13.96
N THR A 39 15.79 -31.53 14.30
CA THR A 39 16.78 -32.24 13.52
C THR A 39 16.12 -32.50 12.18
N ALA A 40 16.70 -31.93 11.11
CA ALA A 40 16.46 -32.27 9.71
C ALA A 40 15.51 -33.47 9.57
N SER A 41 14.20 -33.19 9.50
CA SER A 41 13.23 -34.23 9.20
C SER A 41 13.65 -34.81 7.86
N GLU A 42 14.06 -36.08 7.85
CA GLU A 42 14.60 -36.74 6.66
C GLU A 42 13.63 -36.53 5.48
N GLY A 43 14.00 -35.63 4.55
CA GLY A 43 13.25 -35.39 3.32
C GLY A 43 12.34 -34.15 3.25
N HIS A 44 12.47 -33.14 4.13
CA HIS A 44 11.78 -31.85 3.97
C HIS A 44 12.73 -30.64 4.00
N LEU A 45 12.49 -29.66 3.14
CA LEU A 45 13.25 -28.40 3.06
C LEU A 45 12.90 -27.50 4.27
N PRO A 46 13.88 -26.96 5.03
CA PRO A 46 13.58 -26.02 6.09
C PRO A 46 12.95 -24.72 5.58
N ASP A 47 12.03 -24.12 6.33
CA ASP A 47 11.34 -22.87 5.95
C ASP A 47 12.33 -21.74 5.62
N GLU A 48 13.41 -21.58 6.39
CA GLU A 48 14.46 -20.59 6.12
C GLU A 48 15.12 -20.79 4.75
N ALA A 49 15.31 -22.05 4.33
CA ALA A 49 15.87 -22.37 3.02
C ALA A 49 14.86 -22.10 1.89
N VAL A 50 13.56 -22.32 2.14
CA VAL A 50 12.48 -21.95 1.22
C VAL A 50 12.45 -20.43 1.02
N GLU A 51 12.43 -19.66 2.11
CA GLU A 51 12.41 -18.20 2.09
C GLU A 51 13.64 -17.61 1.39
N GLU A 52 14.83 -18.15 1.67
CA GLU A 52 16.05 -17.69 1.02
C GLU A 52 16.08 -18.07 -0.47
N ALA A 53 15.58 -19.25 -0.84
CA ALA A 53 15.46 -19.65 -2.25
C ALA A 53 14.48 -18.76 -3.04
N GLU A 54 13.37 -18.37 -2.41
CA GLU A 54 12.41 -17.39 -2.93
C GLU A 54 13.09 -16.02 -3.13
N ARG A 55 13.77 -15.51 -2.09
CA ARG A 55 14.47 -14.23 -2.13
C ARG A 55 15.52 -14.19 -3.25
N LEU A 56 16.36 -15.22 -3.35
CA LEU A 56 17.38 -15.32 -4.40
C LEU A 56 16.75 -15.40 -5.79
N THR A 57 15.60 -16.05 -5.92
CA THR A 57 14.86 -16.12 -7.17
C THR A 57 14.33 -14.74 -7.59
N ARG A 58 13.78 -13.95 -6.66
CA ARG A 58 13.37 -12.56 -6.94
C ARG A 58 14.55 -11.68 -7.35
N LEU A 59 15.64 -11.72 -6.58
CA LEU A 59 16.87 -10.98 -6.91
C LEU A 59 17.42 -11.35 -8.31
N ALA A 60 17.31 -12.62 -8.71
CA ALA A 60 17.73 -13.06 -10.04
C ALA A 60 16.84 -12.53 -11.19
N ARG A 61 15.56 -12.21 -10.92
CA ARG A 61 14.61 -11.61 -11.89
C ARG A 61 14.83 -10.11 -12.00
N GLU A 62 15.06 -9.43 -10.88
CA GLU A 62 15.26 -7.98 -10.79
C GLU A 62 16.64 -7.54 -11.29
N ALA A 63 17.65 -8.41 -11.20
CA ALA A 63 19.01 -8.07 -11.56
C ALA A 63 19.16 -7.65 -13.04
N THR A 64 19.54 -6.39 -13.26
CA THR A 64 19.84 -5.85 -14.59
C THR A 64 21.14 -6.41 -15.17
N ASP A 65 22.09 -6.81 -14.32
CA ASP A 65 23.34 -7.46 -14.74
C ASP A 65 23.15 -8.99 -14.86
N PRO A 66 23.33 -9.59 -16.06
CA PRO A 66 23.24 -11.03 -16.24
C PRO A 66 24.21 -11.84 -15.37
N ALA A 67 25.35 -11.28 -14.97
CA ALA A 67 26.27 -11.96 -14.07
C ALA A 67 25.74 -12.03 -12.63
N ALA A 68 25.14 -10.95 -12.14
CA ALA A 68 24.45 -10.93 -10.85
C ALA A 68 23.26 -11.91 -10.85
N ALA A 69 22.42 -11.89 -11.90
CA ALA A 69 21.30 -12.81 -12.05
C ALA A 69 21.75 -14.28 -12.00
N ARG A 70 22.86 -14.64 -12.66
CA ARG A 70 23.44 -15.99 -12.56
C ARG A 70 23.92 -16.30 -11.15
N SER A 71 24.64 -15.38 -10.50
CA SER A 71 25.14 -15.61 -9.13
C SER A 71 24.02 -15.88 -8.13
N TYR A 72 22.86 -15.25 -8.28
CA TYR A 72 21.70 -15.51 -7.43
C TYR A 72 21.09 -16.89 -7.69
N ARG A 73 20.95 -17.29 -8.96
CA ARG A 73 20.49 -18.64 -9.33
C ARG A 73 21.45 -19.71 -8.83
N ASP A 74 22.75 -19.53 -9.05
CA ASP A 74 23.78 -20.47 -8.58
C ASP A 74 23.75 -20.64 -7.06
N ARG A 75 23.52 -19.55 -6.31
CA ARG A 75 23.39 -19.60 -4.85
C ARG A 75 22.11 -20.32 -4.42
N ARG A 76 20.98 -20.05 -5.07
CA ARG A 76 19.71 -20.74 -4.80
C ARG A 76 19.85 -22.24 -5.07
N ASP A 77 20.40 -22.59 -6.22
CA ASP A 77 20.57 -23.98 -6.64
C ASP A 77 21.47 -24.73 -5.65
N ALA A 78 22.58 -24.13 -5.23
CA ALA A 78 23.46 -24.70 -4.20
C ALA A 78 22.79 -24.82 -2.82
N LEU A 79 21.96 -23.85 -2.44
CA LEU A 79 21.23 -23.88 -1.16
C LEU A 79 20.25 -25.04 -1.10
N VAL A 80 19.43 -25.22 -2.13
CA VAL A 80 18.39 -26.27 -2.14
C VAL A 80 18.95 -27.66 -2.44
N GLU A 81 20.10 -27.73 -3.13
CA GLU A 81 20.84 -28.98 -3.37
C GLU A 81 21.36 -29.59 -2.06
N GLU A 82 21.67 -28.79 -1.03
CA GLU A 82 22.06 -29.30 0.30
C GLU A 82 21.00 -30.20 0.94
N TYR A 83 19.75 -30.04 0.52
CA TYR A 83 18.60 -30.78 1.02
C TYR A 83 18.01 -31.75 -0.02
N ASP A 84 18.74 -32.03 -1.12
CA ASP A 84 18.28 -32.85 -2.23
C ASP A 84 17.02 -32.31 -2.96
N TYR A 85 16.98 -30.99 -3.19
CA TYR A 85 15.93 -30.35 -4.01
C TYR A 85 16.48 -29.71 -5.29
N THR A 86 15.63 -29.63 -6.30
CA THR A 86 15.90 -29.00 -7.61
C THR A 86 14.85 -27.92 -7.89
N PRO A 87 15.24 -26.66 -8.14
CA PRO A 87 14.32 -25.57 -8.39
C PRO A 87 13.82 -25.54 -9.84
N ARG A 88 12.56 -25.17 -10.04
CA ARG A 88 11.94 -24.93 -11.34
C ARG A 88 11.05 -23.69 -11.29
N LEU A 89 11.11 -22.87 -12.33
CA LEU A 89 10.18 -21.76 -12.50
C LEU A 89 9.01 -22.17 -13.39
N ARG A 90 7.81 -21.86 -12.92
CA ARG A 90 6.57 -21.97 -13.66
C ARG A 90 6.12 -20.56 -14.02
N GLU A 91 6.29 -20.19 -15.29
CA GLU A 91 6.04 -18.82 -15.77
C GLU A 91 4.54 -18.47 -15.84
N GLU A 92 3.66 -19.46 -15.91
CA GLU A 92 2.21 -19.22 -16.09
C GLU A 92 1.55 -18.52 -14.89
N ASP A 93 2.09 -18.74 -13.69
CA ASP A 93 1.59 -18.20 -12.43
C ASP A 93 2.71 -17.69 -11.52
N ASP A 94 3.90 -17.44 -12.08
CA ASP A 94 5.07 -16.95 -11.35
C ASP A 94 5.44 -17.79 -10.12
N THR A 95 5.33 -19.12 -10.19
CA THR A 95 5.65 -19.99 -9.06
C THR A 95 7.07 -20.55 -9.15
N LEU A 96 7.82 -20.46 -8.06
CA LEU A 96 9.02 -21.26 -7.82
C LEU A 96 8.59 -22.60 -7.22
N VAL A 97 8.85 -23.69 -7.93
CA VAL A 97 8.61 -25.05 -7.45
C VAL A 97 9.94 -25.70 -7.10
N LEU A 98 10.08 -26.15 -5.85
CA LEU A 98 11.23 -26.90 -5.36
C LEU A 98 10.85 -28.38 -5.33
N TYR A 99 11.34 -29.15 -6.29
CA TYR A 99 11.09 -30.58 -6.38
C TYR A 99 12.16 -31.38 -5.64
N PRO A 100 11.82 -32.49 -4.97
CA PRO A 100 12.81 -33.48 -4.60
C PRO A 100 13.64 -33.89 -5.83
N SER A 101 14.96 -33.85 -5.72
CA SER A 101 15.89 -34.08 -6.82
C SER A 101 15.73 -35.47 -7.45
N GLU A 102 15.27 -36.45 -6.68
CA GLU A 102 14.97 -37.80 -7.18
C GLU A 102 13.85 -37.85 -8.24
N TRP A 103 12.95 -36.86 -8.24
CA TRP A 103 11.90 -36.74 -9.25
C TRP A 103 12.41 -36.09 -10.53
N VAL A 104 13.54 -35.41 -10.51
CA VAL A 104 14.05 -34.67 -11.67
C VAL A 104 15.17 -35.46 -12.34
N GLU A 105 15.01 -35.72 -13.64
CA GLU A 105 16.06 -36.31 -14.46
C GLU A 105 16.23 -35.49 -15.74
N GLY A 106 17.47 -35.05 -16.02
CA GLY A 106 17.76 -34.20 -17.18
C GLY A 106 16.97 -32.89 -17.19
N GLY A 107 16.68 -32.31 -16.03
CA GLY A 107 15.89 -31.08 -15.88
C GLY A 107 14.37 -31.27 -16.11
N THR A 108 13.90 -32.50 -16.23
CA THR A 108 12.49 -32.83 -16.44
C THR A 108 11.96 -33.64 -15.25
N VAL A 109 10.81 -33.22 -14.72
CA VAL A 109 10.11 -33.94 -13.64
C VAL A 109 9.53 -35.25 -14.20
N GLN A 110 9.87 -36.36 -13.56
CA GLN A 110 9.43 -37.71 -13.90
C GLN A 110 8.17 -38.04 -13.10
N LEU A 111 7.00 -37.85 -13.70
CA LEU A 111 5.70 -38.05 -13.03
C LEU A 111 5.54 -39.45 -12.40
N ASP A 112 6.15 -40.47 -13.01
CA ASP A 112 6.12 -41.85 -12.51
C ASP A 112 6.90 -42.06 -11.19
N ARG A 113 7.71 -41.07 -10.76
CA ARG A 113 8.47 -41.07 -9.50
C ARG A 113 7.79 -40.27 -8.39
N VAL A 114 6.70 -39.57 -8.70
CA VAL A 114 5.97 -38.74 -7.75
C VAL A 114 5.04 -39.64 -6.95
N GLU A 115 5.51 -40.06 -5.77
CA GLU A 115 4.72 -40.88 -4.85
C GLU A 115 3.80 -40.03 -3.96
N ASP A 116 4.24 -38.82 -3.61
CA ASP A 116 3.54 -37.87 -2.75
C ASP A 116 3.84 -36.44 -3.21
N THR A 117 2.85 -35.78 -3.82
CA THR A 117 2.97 -34.42 -4.34
C THR A 117 3.25 -33.38 -3.26
N ASP A 118 2.89 -33.64 -2.00
CA ASP A 118 3.03 -32.70 -0.89
C ASP A 118 4.51 -32.48 -0.51
N ARG A 119 5.42 -33.31 -1.04
CA ARG A 119 6.87 -33.16 -0.86
C ARG A 119 7.49 -32.05 -1.71
N ALA A 120 6.81 -31.58 -2.75
CA ALA A 120 7.23 -30.41 -3.50
C ALA A 120 6.77 -29.14 -2.78
N VAL A 121 7.67 -28.15 -2.72
CA VAL A 121 7.33 -26.84 -2.16
C VAL A 121 7.02 -25.87 -3.30
N GLU A 122 5.80 -25.33 -3.31
CA GLU A 122 5.38 -24.29 -4.26
C GLU A 122 5.39 -22.93 -3.56
N VAL A 123 6.21 -22.01 -4.07
CA VAL A 123 6.32 -20.64 -3.57
C VAL A 123 5.89 -19.67 -4.66
N SER A 124 4.80 -18.94 -4.42
CA SER A 124 4.38 -17.88 -5.34
C SER A 124 5.38 -16.74 -5.27
N LEU A 125 6.02 -16.41 -6.39
CA LEU A 125 6.91 -15.25 -6.48
C LEU A 125 6.08 -13.96 -6.54
N SER A 126 4.82 -14.07 -6.98
CA SER A 126 3.83 -13.00 -7.04
C SER A 126 2.94 -13.04 -5.80
N GLY A 127 3.13 -12.10 -4.86
CA GLY A 127 2.44 -12.11 -3.56
C GLY A 127 2.81 -10.92 -2.65
N PRO A 128 2.17 -10.76 -1.48
CA PRO A 128 2.31 -9.59 -0.60
C PRO A 128 3.73 -9.52 -0.01
N GLY A 129 4.63 -8.90 -0.76
CA GLY A 129 6.08 -8.92 -0.55
C GLY A 129 6.87 -8.60 -1.83
N ASP A 130 6.21 -8.64 -2.99
CA ASP A 130 6.75 -8.12 -4.24
C ASP A 130 6.78 -6.57 -4.20
N ALA A 131 7.98 -6.00 -4.14
CA ALA A 131 8.18 -4.55 -4.15
C ALA A 131 7.72 -3.91 -5.47
N ASP A 132 7.77 -4.65 -6.58
CA ASP A 132 7.25 -4.20 -7.87
C ASP A 132 5.72 -4.14 -7.82
N ARG A 133 5.06 -5.13 -7.22
CA ARG A 133 3.60 -5.09 -6.99
C ARG A 133 3.19 -3.95 -6.06
N TYR A 134 3.95 -3.67 -4.99
CA TYR A 134 3.69 -2.50 -4.15
C TYR A 134 3.76 -1.20 -4.96
N ARG A 135 4.80 -1.05 -5.79
CA ARG A 135 4.98 0.13 -6.64
C ARG A 135 3.88 0.24 -7.70
N GLU A 136 3.47 -0.87 -8.30
CA GLU A 136 2.39 -0.92 -9.28
C GLU A 136 1.03 -0.55 -8.65
N VAL A 137 0.71 -1.14 -7.50
CA VAL A 137 -0.52 -0.81 -6.76
C VAL A 137 -0.52 0.64 -6.28
N ALA A 138 0.61 1.13 -5.78
CA ALA A 138 0.73 2.52 -5.37
C ALA A 138 0.56 3.47 -6.56
N ALA A 139 1.21 3.19 -7.70
CA ALA A 139 1.07 3.99 -8.92
C ALA A 139 -0.37 3.99 -9.46
N TYR A 140 -1.05 2.83 -9.44
CA TYR A 140 -2.46 2.73 -9.80
C TYR A 140 -3.33 3.59 -8.86
N ASN A 141 -3.17 3.43 -7.55
CA ASN A 141 -3.95 4.17 -6.54
C ASN A 141 -3.72 5.68 -6.63
N ASP A 142 -2.47 6.10 -6.86
CA ASP A 142 -2.08 7.49 -7.04
C ASP A 142 -2.63 8.08 -8.35
N ALA A 143 -2.66 7.30 -9.44
CA ALA A 143 -3.26 7.71 -10.70
C ALA A 143 -4.76 7.98 -10.54
N ILE A 144 -5.50 7.11 -9.85
CA ILE A 144 -6.93 7.34 -9.56
C ILE A 144 -7.12 8.60 -8.70
N ALA A 145 -6.30 8.79 -7.67
CA ALA A 145 -6.36 10.01 -6.86
C ALA A 145 -6.01 11.28 -7.67
N ALA A 146 -5.09 11.18 -8.64
CA ALA A 146 -4.72 12.26 -9.54
C ALA A 146 -5.85 12.60 -10.52
N VAL A 147 -6.56 11.60 -11.04
CA VAL A 147 -7.76 11.78 -11.88
C VAL A 147 -8.84 12.57 -11.14
N VAL A 148 -9.14 12.19 -9.89
CA VAL A 148 -10.08 12.94 -9.04
C VAL A 148 -9.60 14.38 -8.81
N ALA A 149 -8.30 14.58 -8.54
CA ALA A 149 -7.74 15.90 -8.33
C ALA A 149 -7.76 16.78 -9.60
N ALA A 150 -7.56 16.19 -10.78
CA ALA A 150 -7.64 16.88 -12.06
C ALA A 150 -9.07 17.34 -12.36
N ALA A 151 -10.08 16.49 -12.11
CA ALA A 151 -11.49 16.87 -12.24
C ALA A 151 -11.85 18.06 -11.31
N VAL A 152 -11.30 18.08 -10.09
CA VAL A 152 -11.48 19.22 -9.16
C VAL A 152 -10.79 20.49 -9.67
N ALA A 153 -9.57 20.37 -10.23
CA ALA A 153 -8.86 21.51 -10.79
C ALA A 153 -9.61 22.12 -11.98
N GLU A 154 -10.17 21.28 -12.87
CA GLU A 154 -10.98 21.71 -14.01
C GLU A 154 -12.28 22.40 -13.55
N ALA A 155 -12.99 21.85 -12.57
CA ALA A 155 -14.20 22.47 -12.03
C ALA A 155 -13.92 23.85 -11.40
N VAL A 156 -12.82 23.98 -10.65
CA VAL A 156 -12.44 25.23 -9.98
C VAL A 156 -11.89 26.28 -10.97
N ASP A 157 -11.12 25.86 -11.98
CA ASP A 157 -10.54 26.78 -12.97
C ASP A 157 -11.54 27.13 -14.08
N GLY A 158 -12.49 26.23 -14.38
CA GLY A 158 -13.63 26.47 -15.27
C GLY A 158 -14.56 27.58 -14.76
N ASP A 159 -14.83 27.62 -13.44
CA ASP A 159 -15.56 28.72 -12.81
C ASP A 159 -14.79 30.06 -12.89
N ARG A 160 -13.45 30.01 -12.82
CA ARG A 160 -12.58 31.18 -13.01
C ARG A 160 -12.53 31.65 -14.46
N SER A 161 -12.53 30.73 -15.42
CA SER A 161 -12.57 31.02 -16.86
C SER A 161 -13.93 31.57 -17.31
N LEU A 162 -15.05 31.09 -16.75
CA LEU A 162 -16.38 31.70 -16.95
C LEU A 162 -16.48 33.10 -16.31
N ALA A 163 -15.73 33.35 -15.23
CA ALA A 163 -15.63 34.67 -14.61
C ALA A 163 -14.66 35.63 -15.34
N GLU A 164 -13.62 35.13 -16.03
CA GLU A 164 -12.58 35.94 -16.69
C GLU A 164 -12.68 35.98 -18.23
N GLY A 165 -13.46 35.10 -18.87
CA GLY A 165 -13.39 34.79 -20.30
C GLY A 165 -14.71 34.85 -21.07
N ALA A 166 -15.28 36.04 -21.19
CA ALA A 166 -16.00 36.41 -22.41
C ALA A 166 -14.97 36.66 -23.53
N GLY A 167 -14.50 35.62 -24.22
CA GLY A 167 -13.55 35.75 -25.33
C GLY A 167 -13.13 34.40 -25.91
N GLU A 168 -13.35 34.23 -27.21
CA GLU A 168 -13.36 32.97 -27.96
C GLU A 168 -11.98 32.32 -28.21
N ASP A 169 -12.06 30.98 -28.37
CA ASP A 169 -11.28 30.11 -29.27
C ASP A 169 -9.94 29.49 -28.77
N ALA A 170 -9.98 28.18 -28.49
CA ALA A 170 -8.80 27.30 -28.53
C ALA A 170 -9.18 25.82 -28.78
N GLY A 171 -8.86 25.35 -29.98
CA GLY A 171 -8.12 24.10 -30.27
C GLY A 171 -8.47 22.79 -29.53
N SER A 172 -9.20 21.93 -30.23
CA SER A 172 -9.57 20.55 -29.85
C SER A 172 -8.38 19.61 -29.62
N LEU A 173 -8.25 19.12 -28.39
CA LEU A 173 -7.85 17.75 -28.07
C LEU A 173 -9.15 16.95 -27.86
N ALA A 174 -9.21 15.70 -28.30
CA ALA A 174 -10.41 14.88 -28.10
C ALA A 174 -10.59 14.60 -26.59
N PRO A 175 -11.78 14.82 -26.01
CA PRO A 175 -12.01 14.57 -24.60
C PRO A 175 -12.06 13.06 -24.37
N VAL A 176 -11.28 12.58 -23.41
CA VAL A 176 -11.71 11.43 -22.59
C VAL A 176 -13.13 11.74 -22.13
N GLU A 177 -14.06 10.77 -22.25
CA GLU A 177 -15.44 10.97 -21.84
C GLU A 177 -15.46 11.58 -20.42
N SER A 178 -16.08 12.75 -20.33
CA SER A 178 -15.73 13.80 -19.39
C SER A 178 -16.13 13.44 -17.96
N LEU A 179 -15.14 13.16 -17.11
CA LEU A 179 -15.32 13.06 -15.66
C LEU A 179 -15.87 14.36 -15.03
N ALA A 180 -15.88 15.47 -15.76
CA ALA A 180 -16.50 16.74 -15.33
C ALA A 180 -18.04 16.71 -15.33
N ASP A 181 -18.68 15.60 -15.73
CA ASP A 181 -20.13 15.39 -15.59
C ASP A 181 -20.49 14.70 -14.26
N LEU A 182 -19.51 14.34 -13.42
CA LEU A 182 -19.78 13.83 -12.08
C LEU A 182 -20.30 14.97 -11.19
N ASP A 183 -21.62 14.98 -11.02
CA ASP A 183 -22.39 15.89 -10.15
C ASP A 183 -21.70 16.27 -8.82
N PRO A 184 -21.03 15.35 -8.07
CA PRO A 184 -20.39 15.71 -6.79
C PRO A 184 -19.17 16.64 -6.91
N ILE A 185 -18.52 16.75 -8.09
CA ILE A 185 -17.38 17.69 -8.28
C ILE A 185 -17.80 18.90 -9.11
N ALA A 186 -18.51 18.67 -10.21
CA ALA A 186 -18.79 19.68 -11.24
C ALA A 186 -19.53 20.91 -10.72
N ASN A 187 -20.43 20.72 -9.74
CA ASN A 187 -21.28 21.77 -9.19
C ASN A 187 -20.97 22.08 -7.71
N ALA A 188 -19.92 21.49 -7.16
CA ALA A 188 -19.60 21.63 -5.74
C ALA A 188 -18.95 22.97 -5.41
N ASP A 189 -19.14 23.42 -4.16
CA ASP A 189 -18.36 24.51 -3.60
C ASP A 189 -16.85 24.15 -3.68
N PRO A 190 -15.95 25.09 -4.02
CA PRO A 190 -14.52 24.80 -4.17
C PRO A 190 -13.87 24.15 -2.93
N ALA A 191 -14.37 24.41 -1.72
CA ALA A 191 -13.90 23.74 -0.51
C ALA A 191 -14.35 22.27 -0.46
N VAL A 192 -15.57 21.97 -0.90
CA VAL A 192 -16.10 20.60 -1.01
C VAL A 192 -15.36 19.82 -2.11
N ALA A 193 -15.16 20.42 -3.28
CA ALA A 193 -14.40 19.80 -4.37
C ALA A 193 -12.97 19.45 -3.93
N ARG A 194 -12.27 20.36 -3.23
CA ARG A 194 -10.95 20.07 -2.64
C ARG A 194 -10.99 18.98 -1.58
N ALA A 195 -12.06 18.88 -0.80
CA ALA A 195 -12.21 17.83 0.20
C ALA A 195 -12.32 16.44 -0.46
N HIS A 196 -12.99 16.31 -1.60
CA HIS A 196 -13.02 15.06 -2.38
C HIS A 196 -11.62 14.64 -2.84
N ALA A 197 -10.84 15.56 -3.42
CA ALA A 197 -9.47 15.26 -3.86
C ALA A 197 -8.56 14.82 -2.70
N GLU A 198 -8.63 15.50 -1.55
CA GLU A 198 -7.81 15.16 -0.39
C GLU A 198 -8.23 13.82 0.24
N ASN A 199 -9.53 13.52 0.28
CA ASN A 199 -10.03 12.22 0.73
C ASN A 199 -9.58 11.10 -0.21
N ALA A 200 -9.59 11.31 -1.53
CA ALA A 200 -9.12 10.34 -2.51
C ALA A 200 -7.63 10.01 -2.34
N ARG A 201 -6.78 11.02 -2.16
CA ARG A 201 -5.34 10.84 -1.87
C ARG A 201 -5.11 10.01 -0.61
N ARG A 202 -5.82 10.33 0.48
CA ARG A 202 -5.68 9.61 1.75
C ARG A 202 -6.16 8.18 1.66
N PHE A 203 -7.22 7.95 0.89
CA PHE A 203 -7.72 6.61 0.63
C PHE A 203 -6.74 5.79 -0.20
N ALA A 204 -6.14 6.38 -1.24
CA ALA A 204 -5.07 5.77 -2.01
C ALA A 204 -3.88 5.37 -1.12
N THR A 205 -3.41 6.28 -0.26
CA THR A 205 -2.35 5.99 0.72
C THR A 205 -2.74 4.85 1.67
N PHE A 206 -3.96 4.86 2.20
CA PHE A 206 -4.46 3.78 3.06
C PHE A 206 -4.45 2.42 2.35
N MET A 207 -4.99 2.35 1.13
CA MET A 207 -5.06 1.11 0.35
C MET A 207 -3.67 0.59 -0.04
N SER A 208 -2.76 1.47 -0.43
CA SER A 208 -1.38 1.11 -0.78
C SER A 208 -0.59 0.64 0.44
N SER A 209 -0.69 1.31 1.59
CA SER A 209 0.13 1.00 2.76
C SER A 209 -0.43 -0.12 3.65
N HIS A 210 -1.76 -0.18 3.87
CA HIS A 210 -2.36 -1.14 4.80
C HIS A 210 -2.85 -2.41 4.13
N TYR A 211 -3.21 -2.32 2.84
CA TYR A 211 -3.80 -3.44 2.12
C TYR A 211 -2.97 -3.94 0.95
N VAL A 212 -2.08 -3.11 0.40
CA VAL A 212 -1.34 -3.40 -0.84
C VAL A 212 -2.30 -3.89 -1.93
N ARG A 213 -3.44 -3.19 -2.05
CA ARG A 213 -4.48 -3.50 -3.05
C ARG A 213 -4.94 -2.25 -3.80
N PRO A 214 -5.44 -2.44 -5.04
CA PRO A 214 -6.14 -1.41 -5.78
C PRO A 214 -7.33 -0.82 -5.01
N VAL A 215 -7.60 0.48 -5.19
CA VAL A 215 -8.71 1.21 -4.52
C VAL A 215 -10.10 0.67 -4.89
N ASP A 216 -10.28 0.13 -6.09
CA ASP A 216 -11.53 -0.44 -6.60
C ASP A 216 -11.87 -1.80 -5.96
N GLU A 217 -10.89 -2.52 -5.45
CA GLU A 217 -11.09 -3.76 -4.66
C GLU A 217 -11.56 -3.49 -3.21
N ALA A 218 -11.66 -2.22 -2.79
CA ALA A 218 -12.00 -1.90 -1.42
C ALA A 218 -13.42 -2.33 -1.05
N THR A 219 -13.52 -3.29 -0.14
CA THR A 219 -14.80 -3.80 0.38
C THR A 219 -15.54 -2.74 1.21
N PRO A 220 -16.86 -2.88 1.43
CA PRO A 220 -17.60 -1.99 2.33
C PRO A 220 -17.03 -1.92 3.76
N ALA A 221 -16.47 -3.03 4.26
CA ALA A 221 -15.82 -3.07 5.57
C ALA A 221 -14.52 -2.26 5.56
N THR A 222 -13.69 -2.41 4.53
CA THR A 222 -12.46 -1.62 4.34
C THR A 222 -12.75 -0.12 4.22
N ARG A 223 -13.83 0.24 3.48
CA ARG A 223 -14.30 1.63 3.38
C ARG A 223 -14.81 2.17 4.73
N ALA A 224 -15.46 1.35 5.55
CA ALA A 224 -15.87 1.74 6.90
C ALA A 224 -14.66 1.95 7.83
N GLU A 225 -13.68 1.04 7.81
CA GLU A 225 -12.44 1.18 8.55
C GLU A 225 -11.70 2.47 8.18
N PHE A 226 -11.58 2.78 6.88
CA PHE A 226 -10.96 4.04 6.45
C PHE A 226 -11.63 5.25 7.11
N ARG A 227 -12.97 5.31 7.07
CA ARG A 227 -13.76 6.45 7.57
C ARG A 227 -13.72 6.58 9.09
N GLU A 228 -13.89 5.46 9.80
CA GLU A 228 -14.09 5.46 11.25
C GLU A 228 -12.78 5.37 12.03
N GLU A 229 -11.74 4.79 11.42
CA GLU A 229 -10.52 4.41 12.13
C GLU A 229 -9.29 5.09 11.57
N TYR A 230 -9.05 4.97 10.27
CA TYR A 230 -7.81 5.44 9.67
C TYR A 230 -7.79 6.96 9.52
N LEU A 231 -8.80 7.53 8.86
CA LEU A 231 -8.88 8.95 8.52
C LEU A 231 -8.85 9.86 9.77
N PRO A 232 -9.61 9.58 10.86
CA PRO A 232 -9.58 10.41 12.06
C PRO A 232 -8.25 10.35 12.80
N ARG A 233 -7.50 9.23 12.69
CA ARG A 233 -6.24 9.02 13.41
C ARG A 233 -5.02 9.52 12.64
N ASN A 234 -5.03 9.47 11.31
CA ASN A 234 -3.81 9.59 10.50
C ASN A 234 -3.67 10.91 9.72
N GLY A 235 -4.55 11.89 9.90
CA GLY A 235 -4.17 13.22 9.43
C GLY A 235 -5.19 14.33 9.58
N TRP A 236 -5.84 14.42 10.73
CA TRP A 236 -6.55 15.64 11.14
C TRP A 236 -7.49 16.20 10.06
N PRO A 237 -8.45 15.39 9.57
CA PRO A 237 -9.36 15.82 8.51
C PRO A 237 -10.17 17.05 8.95
N THR A 238 -10.48 17.92 8.01
CA THR A 238 -11.43 19.02 8.24
C THR A 238 -12.85 18.47 8.41
N GLU A 239 -13.75 19.29 8.97
CA GLU A 239 -15.17 18.93 9.11
C GLU A 239 -15.79 18.61 7.73
N THR A 240 -15.51 19.42 6.72
CA THR A 240 -15.93 19.18 5.34
C THR A 240 -15.40 17.84 4.79
N GLN A 241 -14.13 17.49 5.06
CA GLN A 241 -13.59 16.19 4.64
C GLN A 241 -14.34 15.01 5.28
N LEU A 242 -14.69 15.11 6.57
CA LEU A 242 -15.46 14.09 7.26
C LEU A 242 -16.90 14.01 6.75
N GLU A 243 -17.53 15.15 6.46
CA GLU A 243 -18.89 15.21 5.93
C GLU A 243 -19.01 14.55 4.56
N VAL A 244 -18.04 14.74 3.67
CA VAL A 244 -18.10 14.26 2.28
C VAL A 244 -17.32 12.97 2.05
N VAL A 245 -16.77 12.34 3.09
CA VAL A 245 -15.90 11.15 2.93
C VAL A 245 -16.62 9.99 2.25
N GLU A 246 -17.87 9.73 2.58
CA GLU A 246 -18.63 8.63 1.99
C GLU A 246 -18.92 8.86 0.51
N GLU A 247 -19.29 10.08 0.15
CA GLU A 247 -19.47 10.52 -1.23
C GLU A 247 -18.14 10.49 -2.01
N SER A 248 -17.02 10.86 -1.36
CA SER A 248 -15.68 10.75 -1.93
C SER A 248 -15.32 9.30 -2.29
N LEU A 249 -15.67 8.34 -1.43
CA LEU A 249 -15.41 6.92 -1.70
C LEU A 249 -16.33 6.33 -2.78
N ALA A 250 -17.54 6.87 -2.93
CA ALA A 250 -18.42 6.52 -4.05
C ALA A 250 -17.86 7.06 -5.36
N LEU A 251 -17.44 8.32 -5.36
CA LEU A 251 -16.79 8.98 -6.50
C LEU A 251 -15.56 8.21 -7.00
N ILE A 252 -14.68 7.75 -6.10
CA ILE A 252 -13.51 6.94 -6.47
C ILE A 252 -13.94 5.65 -7.18
N ALA A 253 -15.01 5.00 -6.71
CA ALA A 253 -15.53 3.77 -7.32
C ALA A 253 -16.12 4.02 -8.71
N ASP A 254 -16.81 5.15 -8.90
CA ASP A 254 -17.36 5.55 -10.20
C ASP A 254 -16.23 5.86 -11.20
N VAL A 255 -15.22 6.65 -10.78
CA VAL A 255 -14.02 6.93 -11.59
C VAL A 255 -13.34 5.64 -12.03
N THR A 256 -13.17 4.66 -11.13
CA THR A 256 -12.54 3.38 -11.50
C THR A 256 -13.39 2.53 -12.44
N ALA A 257 -14.71 2.74 -12.50
CA ALA A 257 -15.58 2.04 -13.43
C ALA A 257 -15.52 2.62 -14.85
N ASP A 258 -15.25 3.92 -14.97
CA ASP A 258 -15.18 4.64 -16.25
C ASP A 258 -13.76 4.70 -16.85
N VAL A 259 -12.72 4.51 -16.03
CA VAL A 259 -11.33 4.53 -16.47
C VAL A 259 -10.90 3.14 -16.96
N ASP A 260 -10.62 3.03 -18.26
CA ASP A 260 -9.87 1.88 -18.81
C ASP A 260 -8.38 2.09 -18.48
N VAL A 261 -7.96 1.61 -17.32
CA VAL A 261 -6.64 1.88 -16.71
C VAL A 261 -5.43 1.40 -17.53
N ALA A 262 -5.66 0.55 -18.54
CA ALA A 262 -4.67 0.19 -19.54
C ALA A 262 -4.21 1.40 -20.38
N ASP A 263 -5.07 2.42 -20.58
CA ASP A 263 -4.70 3.65 -21.28
C ASP A 263 -4.02 4.68 -20.36
N VAL A 264 -4.44 4.78 -19.09
CA VAL A 264 -3.86 5.75 -18.13
C VAL A 264 -2.41 5.41 -17.76
N THR A 265 -2.10 4.13 -17.61
CA THR A 265 -0.73 3.68 -17.27
C THR A 265 0.20 3.63 -18.50
N ALA A 266 -0.34 3.62 -19.73
CA ALA A 266 0.44 3.63 -20.96
C ALA A 266 1.06 5.01 -21.27
N ASP A 267 0.43 6.09 -20.78
CA ASP A 267 0.90 7.48 -20.97
C ASP A 267 1.63 8.06 -19.73
N ILE A 268 1.65 7.36 -18.59
CA ILE A 268 2.47 7.73 -17.43
C ILE A 268 3.89 7.18 -17.65
N ASP A 269 4.81 8.03 -18.08
CA ASP A 269 6.24 7.74 -17.98
C ASP A 269 6.60 7.79 -16.48
N VAL A 270 6.57 6.63 -15.80
CA VAL A 270 6.83 6.49 -14.36
C VAL A 270 8.20 7.06 -13.94
N ALA A 271 9.10 7.24 -14.91
CA ALA A 271 10.38 7.93 -14.74
C ALA A 271 10.24 9.45 -14.47
N ASP A 272 9.16 10.10 -14.91
CA ASP A 272 8.96 11.55 -14.77
C ASP A 272 8.24 11.91 -13.45
N VAL A 273 7.30 11.06 -12.99
CA VAL A 273 6.59 11.25 -11.70
C VAL A 273 7.53 11.15 -10.49
N THR A 274 8.62 10.37 -10.61
CA THR A 274 9.61 10.18 -9.54
C THR A 274 10.78 11.17 -9.61
N ALA A 275 10.91 11.93 -10.70
CA ALA A 275 11.99 12.92 -10.85
C ALA A 275 11.80 14.16 -9.96
N ASP A 276 10.57 14.46 -9.55
CA ASP A 276 10.23 15.58 -8.67
C ASP A 276 10.09 15.20 -7.18
N ILE A 277 10.16 13.90 -6.83
CA ILE A 277 10.26 13.46 -5.44
C ILE A 277 11.75 13.33 -5.10
N ASP A 278 12.33 14.44 -4.64
CA ASP A 278 13.69 14.47 -4.11
C ASP A 278 13.73 13.76 -2.74
N VAL A 279 13.74 12.43 -2.75
CA VAL A 279 13.78 11.59 -1.53
C VAL A 279 15.05 11.85 -0.70
N ASP A 280 16.09 12.42 -1.34
CA ASP A 280 17.34 12.83 -0.70
C ASP A 280 17.21 14.12 0.14
N ALA A 281 16.09 14.85 0.06
CA ALA A 281 15.88 16.09 0.84
C ALA A 281 15.31 15.85 2.27
N VAL A 282 14.94 14.63 2.63
CA VAL A 282 14.36 14.30 3.96
C VAL A 282 15.38 13.75 4.95
N VAL A 283 16.64 13.55 4.56
CA VAL A 283 17.69 13.07 5.48
C VAL A 283 18.97 13.87 5.29
N ASP A 284 19.23 14.80 6.21
CA ASP A 284 20.58 15.35 6.35
C ASP A 284 21.56 14.21 6.68
N ARG A 285 22.80 14.28 6.17
CA ARG A 285 23.77 13.16 6.12
C ARG A 285 24.11 12.47 7.47
N ASP A 286 23.59 12.97 8.59
CA ASP A 286 23.82 12.44 9.94
C ASP A 286 22.55 11.88 10.63
N GLY A 287 21.43 11.69 9.92
CA GLY A 287 20.32 10.84 10.39
C GLY A 287 19.57 11.32 11.65
N THR A 288 19.45 12.63 11.86
CA THR A 288 18.69 13.20 12.99
C THR A 288 17.48 13.99 12.49
N PRO A 289 16.24 13.73 12.96
CA PRO A 289 15.07 14.51 12.55
C PRO A 289 15.15 15.93 13.13
N ALA A 290 14.95 16.93 12.28
CA ALA A 290 14.93 18.34 12.66
C ALA A 290 13.69 18.66 13.50
N LEU A 291 13.84 18.62 14.83
CA LEU A 291 12.89 19.26 15.74
C LEU A 291 13.21 20.75 15.77
N GLY A 292 12.28 21.56 15.27
CA GLY A 292 12.30 23.01 15.44
C GLY A 292 12.29 23.37 16.92
N ASP A 293 13.24 24.18 17.34
CA ASP A 293 13.44 24.66 18.71
C ASP A 293 12.29 25.63 19.10
N PRO A 294 11.46 25.32 20.12
CA PRO A 294 10.43 26.24 20.59
C PRO A 294 11.05 27.23 21.60
N SER A 295 12.01 28.03 21.15
CA SER A 295 12.69 29.02 21.98
C SER A 295 12.85 30.36 21.26
N ASP A 296 11.81 30.84 20.59
CA ASP A 296 11.69 32.24 20.14
C ASP A 296 10.30 32.78 20.47
N THR A 297 10.03 32.93 21.77
CA THR A 297 9.09 33.95 22.24
C THR A 297 9.89 35.09 22.87
N ASP A 298 10.24 36.10 22.07
CA ASP A 298 10.48 37.43 22.61
C ASP A 298 10.00 38.48 21.59
N GLY A 299 9.09 39.35 22.03
CA GLY A 299 8.49 40.36 21.15
C GLY A 299 7.08 40.81 21.48
N ALA A 300 6.72 40.99 22.75
CA ALA A 300 5.57 41.80 23.12
C ALA A 300 5.85 42.65 24.37
N THR A 301 6.22 43.89 24.08
CA THR A 301 6.32 45.05 24.96
C THR A 301 5.32 45.09 26.12
N SER A 302 5.84 45.20 27.34
CA SER A 302 5.09 45.73 28.49
C SER A 302 4.89 47.24 28.35
N PRO A 303 3.73 47.81 28.74
CA PRO A 303 3.60 49.23 29.00
C PRO A 303 3.80 49.52 30.51
N GLU A 304 4.80 50.34 30.85
CA GLU A 304 4.85 51.06 32.12
C GLU A 304 4.09 52.40 31.98
N THR A 305 3.00 52.49 32.73
CA THR A 305 2.48 53.59 33.56
C THR A 305 2.77 55.06 33.18
N GLU A 306 1.69 55.80 32.91
CA GLU A 306 1.39 57.09 33.56
C GLU A 306 -0.14 57.28 33.71
#